data_AF-A0A1L9VYX9-F1
#
_entry.id   AF-A0A1L9VYX9-F1
#
_cell.length_a   1.000
_cell.length_b   1.000
_cell.length_c   1.000
_cell.angle_alpha   90.00
_cell.angle_beta   90.00
_cell.angle_gamma   90.00
#
_symmetry.space_group_name_H-M   'P 1'
#
loop_
_entity.id
_entity.type
_entity.pdbx_description
1 polymer ?
#
loop_
_entity_poly.entity_id
_entity_poly.type
_entity_poly.pdbx_seq_one_letter_code
_entity_poly.pdbx_strand_id
1 'polypeptide(L)'
;MVTSMASGITTSIILETILLRLGADRLSWPTAARTAMGMSMVSMLAMEVAENVVDYHLTGGVADFGNMQFWLAAAVSMGAGYLAPLPYNYLRLRKYGKACH
;
A
#
# COMPACT_ATOMS: atom_id res chain seq x y z
N MET A 1 -4.27 -11.15 10.02
CA MET A 1 -3.89 -10.93 8.62
C MET A 1 -5.01 -10.25 7.85
N VAL A 2 -6.11 -10.92 7.47
CA VAL A 2 -7.21 -10.23 6.76
C VAL A 2 -7.81 -9.07 7.57
N THR A 3 -8.00 -9.25 8.87
CA THR A 3 -8.49 -8.19 9.78
C THR A 3 -7.53 -7.01 9.89
N SER A 4 -6.22 -7.27 10.00
CA SER A 4 -5.19 -6.24 10.10
C SER A 4 -5.04 -5.46 8.79
N MET A 5 -5.07 -6.16 7.65
CA MET A 5 -5.08 -5.55 6.32
C MET A 5 -6.32 -4.66 6.12
N ALA A 6 -7.50 -5.16 6.49
CA ALA A 6 -8.75 -4.40 6.41
C ALA A 6 -8.70 -3.15 7.28
N SER A 7 -8.18 -3.23 8.51
CA SER A 7 -8.02 -2.05 9.36
C SER A 7 -7.01 -1.04 8.81
N GLY A 8 -5.88 -1.51 8.26
CA GLY A 8 -4.85 -0.64 7.67
C GLY A 8 -5.41 0.13 6.48
N ILE A 9 -5.99 -0.59 5.51
CA ILE A 9 -6.60 0.00 4.31
C ILE A 9 -7.72 0.98 4.67
N THR A 10 -8.60 0.59 5.60
CA THR A 10 -9.70 1.47 6.03
C THR A 10 -9.18 2.76 6.64
N THR A 11 -8.16 2.66 7.50
CA THR A 11 -7.58 3.84 8.18
C THR A 11 -6.85 4.75 7.20
N SER A 12 -6.14 4.17 6.23
CA SER A 12 -5.49 4.93 5.15
C SER A 12 -6.50 5.65 4.25
N ILE A 13 -7.57 4.98 3.83
CA ILE A 13 -8.62 5.60 3.02
C ILE A 13 -9.28 6.75 3.79
N ILE A 14 -9.55 6.57 5.09
CA ILE A 14 -10.10 7.64 5.94
C ILE A 14 -9.12 8.82 5.99
N LEU A 15 -7.84 8.56 6.23
CA LEU A 15 -6.81 9.60 6.33
C LEU A 15 -6.66 10.38 5.01
N GLU A 16 -6.52 9.67 3.87
CA GLU A 16 -6.43 10.28 2.54
C GLU A 16 -7.69 11.10 2.20
N THR A 17 -8.88 10.59 2.56
CA THR A 17 -10.15 11.32 2.36
C THR A 17 -10.18 12.62 3.16
N ILE A 18 -9.73 12.57 4.43
CA ILE A 18 -9.63 13.76 5.30
C ILE A 18 -8.62 14.76 4.73
N LEU A 19 -7.45 14.28 4.28
CA LEU A 19 -6.41 15.14 3.69
C LEU A 19 -6.85 15.78 2.38
N LEU A 20 -7.54 15.05 1.49
CA LEU A 20 -8.08 15.61 0.23
C LEU A 20 -9.20 16.63 0.47
N ARG A 21 -9.94 16.46 1.57
CA ARG A 21 -11.01 17.37 1.97
C ARG A 21 -10.48 18.65 2.64
N LEU A 22 -9.56 18.50 3.60
CA LEU A 22 -9.08 19.60 4.44
C LEU A 22 -7.78 20.24 3.91
N GLY A 23 -7.04 19.53 3.07
CA GLY A 23 -5.79 19.98 2.46
C GLY A 23 -6.01 20.92 1.27
N ALA A 24 -5.01 20.94 0.37
CA ALA A 24 -4.95 21.89 -0.74
C ALA A 24 -6.07 21.71 -1.78
N ASP A 25 -6.52 20.47 -2.02
CA ASP A 25 -7.49 20.16 -3.07
C ASP A 25 -8.94 20.53 -2.71
N ARG A 26 -9.26 20.68 -1.41
CA ARG A 26 -10.59 21.09 -0.88
C ARG A 26 -11.79 20.39 -1.55
N LEU A 27 -11.64 19.11 -1.88
CA LEU A 27 -12.66 18.34 -2.61
C LEU A 27 -13.96 18.18 -1.80
N SER A 28 -15.10 18.00 -2.48
CA SER A 28 -16.34 17.61 -1.81
C SER A 28 -16.21 16.19 -1.22
N TRP A 29 -16.87 15.91 -0.10
CA TRP A 29 -16.84 14.59 0.57
C TRP A 29 -16.96 13.38 -0.38
N PRO A 30 -17.96 13.32 -1.29
CA PRO A 30 -18.09 12.18 -2.20
C PRO A 30 -16.94 12.09 -3.22
N THR A 31 -16.42 13.23 -3.69
CA THR A 31 -15.30 13.23 -4.63
C THR A 31 -13.98 12.88 -3.93
N ALA A 32 -13.75 13.38 -2.72
CA ALA A 32 -12.57 13.05 -1.92
C ALA A 32 -12.48 11.54 -1.64
N ALA A 33 -13.59 10.91 -1.22
CA ALA A 33 -13.64 9.47 -0.97
C ALA A 33 -13.39 8.65 -2.25
N ARG A 34 -14.00 9.06 -3.37
CA ARG A 34 -13.81 8.39 -4.67
C ARG A 34 -12.37 8.52 -5.17
N THR A 35 -11.76 9.68 -4.96
CA THR A 35 -10.36 9.94 -5.32
C THR A 35 -9.40 9.17 -4.42
N ALA A 36 -9.62 9.14 -3.10
CA ALA A 36 -8.82 8.35 -2.16
C ALA A 36 -8.82 6.85 -2.54
N MET A 37 -10.01 6.28 -2.77
CA MET A 37 -10.12 4.90 -3.25
C MET A 37 -9.45 4.68 -4.62
N GLY A 38 -9.50 5.68 -5.52
CA GLY A 38 -8.98 5.57 -6.88
C GLY A 38 -7.47 5.83 -7.03
N MET A 39 -6.82 6.52 -6.11
CA MET A 39 -5.39 6.86 -6.21
C MET A 39 -4.48 5.74 -5.70
N SER A 40 -4.85 5.09 -4.59
CA SER A 40 -3.89 4.29 -3.82
C SER A 40 -4.35 2.86 -3.49
N MET A 41 -5.65 2.52 -3.61
CA MET A 41 -6.17 1.25 -3.08
C MET A 41 -5.56 0.00 -3.75
N VAL A 42 -5.40 0.01 -5.07
CA VAL A 42 -4.81 -1.14 -5.81
C VAL A 42 -3.34 -1.32 -5.45
N SER A 43 -2.59 -0.22 -5.37
CA SER A 43 -1.17 -0.26 -5.01
C SER A 43 -0.97 -0.69 -3.55
N MET A 44 -1.83 -0.23 -2.64
CA MET A 44 -1.80 -0.61 -1.22
C MET A 44 -2.12 -2.08 -1.04
N LEU A 45 -3.13 -2.61 -1.75
CA LEU A 45 -3.42 -4.05 -1.76
C LEU A 45 -2.25 -4.86 -2.33
N ALA A 46 -1.67 -4.41 -3.45
CA ALA A 46 -0.54 -5.11 -4.08
C ALA A 46 0.68 -5.17 -3.16
N MET A 47 1.00 -4.07 -2.47
CA MET A 47 2.09 -3.96 -1.52
C MET A 47 1.86 -4.89 -0.32
N GLU A 48 0.72 -4.80 0.34
CA GLU A 48 0.39 -5.60 1.53
C GLU A 48 0.34 -7.10 1.21
N VAL A 49 -0.18 -7.49 0.03
CA VAL A 49 -0.17 -8.88 -0.42
C VAL A 49 1.26 -9.36 -0.69
N ALA A 50 2.09 -8.56 -1.35
CA ALA A 50 3.48 -8.92 -1.63
C ALA A 50 4.31 -9.09 -0.35
N GLU A 51 4.20 -8.14 0.58
CA GLU A 51 4.87 -8.20 1.89
C GLU A 51 4.50 -9.49 2.62
N ASN A 52 3.21 -9.78 2.67
CA ASN A 52 2.68 -10.91 3.38
C ASN A 52 3.06 -12.26 2.73
N VAL A 53 3.06 -12.34 1.40
CA VAL A 53 3.54 -13.53 0.67
C VAL A 53 5.03 -13.76 0.91
N VAL A 54 5.84 -12.71 0.84
CA VAL A 54 7.30 -12.81 1.04
C VAL A 54 7.62 -13.13 2.50
N ASP A 55 6.94 -12.49 3.44
CA ASP A 55 7.11 -12.78 4.87
C ASP A 55 6.73 -14.22 5.19
N TYR A 56 5.56 -14.68 4.75
CA TYR A 56 5.13 -16.07 4.93
C TYR A 56 6.10 -17.07 4.31
N HIS A 57 6.68 -16.75 3.16
CA HIS A 57 7.68 -17.60 2.51
C HIS A 57 9.00 -17.68 3.29
N LEU A 58 9.42 -16.59 3.94
CA LEU A 58 10.71 -16.51 4.65
C LEU A 58 10.63 -16.95 6.12
N THR A 59 9.52 -16.65 6.82
CA THR A 59 9.34 -16.93 8.25
C THR A 59 8.42 -18.12 8.52
N GLY A 60 7.71 -18.62 7.49
CA GLY A 60 6.72 -19.69 7.65
C GLY A 60 5.48 -19.27 8.45
N GLY A 61 5.30 -17.97 8.70
CA GLY A 61 4.22 -17.43 9.53
C GLY A 61 4.53 -17.40 11.04
N VAL A 62 5.80 -17.57 11.44
CA VAL A 62 6.23 -17.52 12.84
C VAL A 62 6.91 -16.19 13.12
N ALA A 63 6.30 -15.37 13.97
CA ALA A 63 6.89 -14.11 14.42
C ALA A 63 7.83 -14.34 15.61
N ASP A 64 9.14 -14.44 15.35
CA ASP A 64 10.18 -14.58 16.35
C ASP A 64 11.05 -13.31 16.45
N PHE A 65 10.64 -12.39 17.32
CA PHE A 65 11.31 -11.11 17.53
C PHE A 65 12.72 -11.24 18.16
N GLY A 66 13.06 -12.40 18.72
CA GLY A 66 14.37 -12.68 19.29
C GLY A 66 15.42 -13.06 18.25
N ASN A 67 15.01 -13.33 17.01
CA ASN A 67 15.87 -13.83 15.96
C ASN A 67 16.22 -12.72 14.94
N MET A 68 17.51 -12.56 14.65
CA MET A 68 17.99 -11.62 13.62
C MET A 68 17.40 -11.93 12.23
N GLN A 69 17.11 -13.21 11.96
CA GLN A 69 16.62 -13.65 10.65
C GLN A 69 15.19 -13.18 10.40
N PHE A 70 14.39 -13.00 11.46
CA PHE A 70 13.07 -12.40 11.37
C PHE A 70 13.15 -10.94 10.91
N TRP A 71 14.09 -10.16 11.46
CA TRP A 71 14.28 -8.76 11.05
C TRP A 71 14.78 -8.62 9.62
N LEU A 72 15.66 -9.52 9.19
CA LEU A 72 16.09 -9.58 7.78
C LEU A 72 14.93 -9.96 6.85
N ALA A 73 14.11 -10.95 7.23
CA ALA A 73 12.92 -11.32 6.47
C ALA A 73 11.91 -10.17 6.37
N ALA A 74 11.69 -9.45 7.48
CA ALA A 74 10.85 -8.25 7.50
C ALA A 74 11.39 -7.15 6.58
N ALA A 75 12.71 -6.91 6.57
CA ALA A 75 13.33 -5.94 5.66
C ALA A 75 13.15 -6.32 4.19
N VAL A 76 13.32 -7.60 3.85
CA VAL A 76 13.11 -8.10 2.48
C VAL A 76 11.63 -8.03 2.08
N SER A 77 10.74 -8.37 3.00
CA SER A 77 9.28 -8.26 2.82
C SER A 77 8.86 -6.83 2.51
N MET A 78 9.25 -5.85 3.33
CA MET A 78 9.00 -4.42 3.09
C MET A 78 9.57 -3.94 1.74
N GLY A 79 10.77 -4.42 1.37
CA GLY A 79 11.37 -4.12 0.07
C GLY A 79 10.54 -4.65 -1.10
N ALA A 80 10.04 -5.88 -0.99
CA ALA A 80 9.16 -6.47 -2.00
C ALA A 80 7.82 -5.74 -2.08
N GLY A 81 7.25 -5.37 -0.94
CA GLY A 81 6.07 -4.50 -0.85
C GLY A 81 6.22 -3.20 -1.61
N TYR A 82 7.31 -2.48 -1.37
CA TYR A 82 7.60 -1.21 -2.02
C TYR A 82 7.77 -1.36 -3.54
N LEU A 83 8.40 -2.44 -4.00
CA LEU A 83 8.66 -2.67 -5.42
C LEU A 83 7.42 -3.20 -6.17
N ALA A 84 6.54 -3.94 -5.51
CA ALA A 84 5.37 -4.58 -6.11
C ALA A 84 4.40 -3.63 -6.87
N PRO A 85 4.04 -2.43 -6.36
CA PRO A 85 3.13 -1.52 -7.06
C PRO A 85 3.80 -0.73 -8.19
N LEU A 86 5.14 -0.69 -8.28
CA LEU A 86 5.86 0.14 -9.26
C LEU A 86 5.53 -0.20 -10.73
N PRO A 87 5.52 -1.47 -11.17
CA PRO A 87 5.20 -1.80 -12.56
C PRO A 87 3.78 -1.39 -12.94
N TYR A 88 2.82 -1.60 -12.05
CA TYR A 88 1.43 -1.19 -12.27
C TYR A 88 1.31 0.33 -12.40
N ASN A 89 1.92 1.07 -11.48
CA ASN A 89 1.85 2.53 -11.50
C ASN A 89 2.56 3.13 -12.72
N TYR A 90 3.70 2.54 -13.13
CA TYR A 90 4.42 2.92 -14.35
C TYR A 90 3.59 2.70 -15.62
N LEU A 91 2.97 1.51 -15.78
CA LEU A 91 2.13 1.20 -16.94
C LEU A 91 0.91 2.14 -17.01
N ARG A 92 0.32 2.46 -15.87
CA ARG A 92 -0.79 3.40 -15.76
C ARG A 92 -0.38 4.80 -16.20
N LEU A 93 0.74 5.33 -15.70
CA LEU A 93 1.27 6.64 -16.10
C LEU A 93 1.54 6.71 -17.61
N ARG A 94 2.18 5.66 -18.15
CA ARG A 94 2.45 5.54 -19.60
C ARG A 94 1.18 5.51 -20.43
N LYS A 95 0.14 4.80 -19.99
CA LYS A 95 -1.17 4.70 -20.68
C LYS A 95 -1.89 6.05 -20.77
N TYR A 96 -1.81 6.87 -19.73
CA TYR A 96 -2.48 8.18 -19.69
C TYR A 96 -1.60 9.32 -20.23
N GLY A 97 -0.42 9.02 -20.80
CA GLY A 97 0.51 10.04 -21.29
C GLY A 97 1.00 11.00 -20.21
N LYS A 98 0.86 10.62 -18.93
CA LYS A 98 1.26 11.40 -17.77
C LYS A 98 2.66 10.93 -17.39
N ALA A 99 3.67 11.37 -18.13
CA ALA A 99 5.05 11.24 -17.69
C ALA A 99 5.41 12.51 -16.89
N CYS A 100 6.02 12.35 -15.72
CA CYS A 100 6.71 13.46 -15.07
C CYS A 100 8.04 13.69 -15.80
N HIS A 101 7.99 14.16 -17.06
CA HIS A 101 9.15 14.71 -17.76
C HIS A 101 8.72 15.58 -18.94
#